data_AF-A0A1L3STI4-F1
#
_entry.id   AF-A0A1L3STI4-F1
#
_cell.length_a   1.000
_cell.length_b   1.000
_cell.length_c   1.000
_cell.angle_alpha   90.00
_cell.angle_beta   90.00
_cell.angle_gamma   90.00
#
_symmetry.space_group_name_H-M   'P 1'
#
loop_
_entity.id
_entity.type
_entity.pdbx_description
1 polymer ?
#
loop_
_entity_poly.entity_id
_entity_poly.type
_entity_poly.pdbx_seq_one_letter_code
_entity_poly.pdbx_strand_id
1 'polypeptide(L)'
;MIVAGLVAMVGAGTDPAADAAALAEERPTLARFRHRALLRIVRPAEAAARRLVIALALAVQAIPSAQAPGGSQAALPPAPAFVMKRRARRPHGPHPLRLPLTDPERRLRARRVAERDLPRITVPGVVEPLRPRNLPLPAPQDRLDATCLVLRIRALASALDDMDGEVLRFRRWKARNAAALARSRLADRARTTPARRRQAFGRISPLRHGRPPGGRRKPTHDVHSILVEAHALAFWALESPDTS
;
A
#
# COMPACT_ATOMS: atom_id res chain seq x y z
N MET A 1 -10.69 38.44 -6.96
CA MET A 1 -10.00 38.44 -8.28
C MET A 1 -8.50 38.12 -8.19
N ILE A 2 -7.81 38.33 -7.07
CA ILE A 2 -6.35 38.05 -6.96
C ILE A 2 -6.04 36.56 -6.68
N VAL A 3 -6.99 35.81 -6.11
CA VAL A 3 -6.81 34.37 -5.80
C VAL A 3 -6.88 33.48 -7.06
N ALA A 4 -7.59 33.90 -8.11
CA ALA A 4 -7.65 33.16 -9.38
C ALA A 4 -6.34 33.26 -10.20
N GLY A 5 -5.57 34.35 -10.04
CA GLY A 5 -4.31 34.55 -10.74
C GLY A 5 -3.14 33.74 -10.17
N LEU A 6 -3.17 33.39 -8.87
CA LEU A 6 -2.11 32.60 -8.25
C LEU A 6 -2.27 31.08 -8.47
N VAL A 7 -3.51 30.62 -8.72
CA VAL A 7 -3.82 29.23 -9.10
C VAL A 7 -3.40 28.94 -10.55
N ALA A 8 -3.27 29.96 -11.41
CA ALA A 8 -2.74 29.79 -12.77
C ALA A 8 -1.21 29.63 -12.83
N MET A 9 -0.47 30.05 -11.80
CA MET A 9 1.01 29.95 -11.74
C MET A 9 1.52 28.67 -11.04
N VAL A 10 0.62 27.93 -10.38
CA VAL A 10 0.88 26.59 -9.86
C VAL A 10 0.09 25.63 -10.72
N GLY A 11 0.69 25.17 -11.81
CA GLY A 11 0.07 24.32 -12.84
C GLY A 11 -0.91 23.30 -12.26
N ALA A 12 -2.20 23.63 -12.29
CA ALA A 12 -3.31 22.73 -12.00
C ALA A 12 -3.39 21.74 -13.16
N GLY A 13 -2.61 20.67 -13.00
CA GLY A 13 -2.33 19.69 -14.05
C GLY A 13 -0.93 19.14 -13.94
N THR A 14 -0.37 19.02 -12.73
CA THR A 14 0.85 18.22 -12.52
C THR A 14 0.48 16.78 -12.84
N ASP A 15 0.75 16.33 -14.07
CA ASP A 15 0.75 14.91 -14.38
C ASP A 15 1.70 14.27 -13.35
N PRO A 16 1.19 13.44 -12.43
CA PRO A 16 2.01 12.87 -11.38
C PRO A 16 3.13 11.98 -11.96
N ALA A 17 3.03 11.58 -13.24
CA ALA A 17 4.11 10.94 -13.98
C ALA A 17 5.20 11.93 -14.43
N ALA A 18 4.83 13.12 -14.92
CA ALA A 18 5.79 14.17 -15.31
C ALA A 18 6.56 14.69 -14.08
N ASP A 19 5.84 14.89 -12.99
CA ASP A 19 6.39 15.24 -11.68
C ASP A 19 7.36 14.17 -11.14
N ALA A 20 7.01 12.89 -11.30
CA ALA A 20 7.88 11.80 -10.90
C ALA A 20 9.14 11.71 -11.79
N ALA A 21 9.02 12.05 -13.07
CA ALA A 21 10.17 12.16 -13.97
C ALA A 21 11.10 13.31 -13.57
N ALA A 22 10.56 14.51 -13.33
CA ALA A 22 11.33 15.66 -12.88
C ALA A 22 12.08 15.39 -11.56
N LEU A 23 11.42 14.77 -10.58
CA LEU A 23 12.07 14.38 -9.32
C LEU A 23 13.14 13.30 -9.50
N ALA A 24 12.99 12.42 -10.50
CA ALA A 24 14.00 11.40 -10.81
C ALA A 24 15.28 12.01 -11.42
N GLU A 25 15.14 13.17 -12.07
CA GLU A 25 16.25 13.96 -12.59
C GLU A 25 16.93 14.80 -11.48
N GLU A 26 16.15 15.52 -10.67
CA GLU A 26 16.68 16.39 -9.60
C GLU A 26 17.28 15.61 -8.41
N ARG A 27 16.74 14.42 -8.11
CA ARG A 27 17.15 13.54 -7.00
C ARG A 27 17.38 14.31 -5.68
N PRO A 28 16.33 14.93 -5.11
CA PRO A 28 16.47 15.69 -3.88
C PRO A 28 17.10 14.81 -2.78
N THR A 29 18.10 15.32 -2.08
CA THR A 29 18.75 14.61 -0.98
C THR A 29 18.50 15.28 0.36
N LEU A 30 18.43 14.48 1.42
CA LEU A 30 18.12 14.97 2.76
C LEU A 30 18.91 14.18 3.80
N ALA A 31 19.38 14.86 4.85
CA ALA A 31 20.11 14.22 5.93
C ALA A 31 19.26 13.12 6.60
N ARG A 32 19.89 11.97 6.90
CA ARG A 32 19.22 10.77 7.43
C ARG A 32 18.36 11.06 8.66
N PHE A 33 18.80 11.93 9.57
CA PHE A 33 18.01 12.29 10.76
C PHE A 33 16.69 12.99 10.39
N ARG A 34 16.72 13.95 9.45
CA ARG A 34 15.52 14.65 8.95
C ARG A 34 14.61 13.68 8.19
N HIS A 35 15.20 12.79 7.39
CA HIS A 35 14.45 11.83 6.59
C HIS A 35 13.67 10.87 7.51
N ARG A 36 14.32 10.42 8.58
CA ARG A 36 13.69 9.60 9.62
C ARG A 36 12.65 10.38 10.41
N ALA A 37 12.86 11.66 10.70
CA ALA A 37 11.88 12.50 11.39
C ALA A 37 10.60 12.63 10.54
N LEU A 38 10.72 12.96 9.25
CA LEU A 38 9.59 13.04 8.32
C LEU A 38 8.86 11.69 8.20
N LEU A 39 9.60 10.58 8.07
CA LEU A 39 8.97 9.25 8.04
C LEU A 39 8.21 8.89 9.33
N ARG A 40 8.54 9.47 10.48
CA ARG A 40 7.78 9.25 11.73
C ARG A 40 6.40 9.91 11.69
N ILE A 41 6.20 10.92 10.82
CA ILE A 41 4.93 11.64 10.63
C ILE A 41 4.18 11.07 9.42
N VAL A 42 4.87 10.86 8.29
CA VAL A 42 4.24 10.39 7.05
C VAL A 42 3.68 8.97 7.19
N ARG A 43 4.37 8.07 7.89
CA ARG A 43 3.88 6.69 8.09
C ARG A 43 2.55 6.60 8.84
N PRO A 44 2.37 7.26 10.00
CA PRO A 44 1.07 7.25 10.66
C PRO A 44 0.01 8.01 9.86
N ALA A 45 0.36 9.08 9.13
CA ALA A 45 -0.59 9.78 8.25
C ALA A 45 -1.12 8.88 7.12
N GLU A 46 -0.24 8.19 6.40
CA GLU A 46 -0.62 7.21 5.38
C GLU A 46 -1.49 6.07 5.95
N ALA A 47 -1.18 5.64 7.18
CA ALA A 47 -1.93 4.60 7.86
C ALA A 47 -3.33 5.07 8.26
N ALA A 48 -3.47 6.33 8.66
CA ALA A 48 -4.74 6.96 9.02
C ALA A 48 -5.60 7.16 7.77
N ALA A 49 -5.06 7.75 6.70
CA ALA A 49 -5.77 7.94 5.44
C ALA A 49 -6.34 6.62 4.89
N ARG A 50 -5.56 5.54 4.90
CA ARG A 50 -6.04 4.21 4.50
C ARG A 50 -7.23 3.74 5.33
N ARG A 51 -7.18 3.97 6.64
CA ARG A 51 -8.24 3.57 7.58
C ARG A 51 -9.51 4.38 7.35
N LEU A 52 -9.39 5.68 7.07
CA LEU A 52 -10.52 6.52 6.67
C LEU A 52 -11.17 5.99 5.39
N VAL A 53 -10.37 5.69 4.35
CA VAL A 53 -10.87 5.08 3.11
C VAL A 53 -11.63 3.78 3.38
N ILE A 54 -11.11 2.92 4.26
CA ILE A 54 -11.78 1.67 4.65
C ILE A 54 -13.10 1.95 5.35
N ALA A 55 -13.09 2.83 6.36
CA ALA A 55 -14.28 3.18 7.14
C ALA A 55 -15.37 3.77 6.24
N LEU A 56 -15.04 4.77 5.41
CA LEU A 56 -15.95 5.41 4.47
C LEU A 56 -16.51 4.42 3.45
N ALA A 57 -15.65 3.57 2.87
CA ALA A 57 -16.09 2.61 1.87
C ALA A 57 -17.13 1.62 2.40
N LEU A 58 -17.04 1.28 3.68
CA LEU A 58 -17.94 0.37 4.38
C LEU A 58 -19.17 1.09 4.92
N ALA A 59 -19.04 2.29 5.48
CA ALA A 59 -20.17 3.09 5.94
C ALA A 59 -21.16 3.45 4.80
N VAL A 60 -20.65 3.74 3.60
CA VAL A 60 -21.52 4.03 2.44
C VAL A 60 -22.14 2.74 1.84
N GLN A 61 -21.72 1.53 2.24
CA GLN A 61 -22.40 0.29 1.88
C GLN A 61 -23.69 0.08 2.71
N ALA A 62 -23.78 0.72 3.89
CA ALA A 62 -24.94 0.67 4.78
C ALA A 62 -26.17 1.44 4.25
N ILE A 63 -25.98 2.30 3.26
CA ILE A 63 -27.11 2.98 2.59
C ILE A 63 -27.68 1.98 1.59
N PRO A 64 -28.88 1.41 1.80
CA PRO A 64 -29.48 0.53 0.82
C PRO A 64 -29.64 1.33 -0.46
N SER A 65 -28.90 0.95 -1.52
CA SER A 65 -29.15 1.54 -2.83
C SER A 65 -30.57 1.17 -3.20
N ALA A 66 -31.43 2.18 -3.35
CA ALA A 66 -32.75 2.00 -3.96
C ALA A 66 -32.57 1.16 -5.24
N GLN A 67 -33.34 0.08 -5.29
CA GLN A 67 -33.27 -0.97 -6.28
C GLN A 67 -33.15 -0.40 -7.69
N ALA A 68 -32.11 -0.78 -8.43
CA ALA A 68 -32.13 -0.62 -9.87
C ALA A 68 -33.17 -1.62 -10.45
N PRO A 69 -34.13 -1.19 -11.28
CA PRO A 69 -35.13 -2.07 -11.86
C PRO A 69 -34.45 -3.07 -12.81
N GLY A 70 -35.00 -4.28 -12.83
CA GLY A 70 -34.43 -5.47 -13.47
C GLY A 70 -33.90 -5.24 -14.88
N GLY A 71 -32.60 -5.49 -15.05
CA GLY A 71 -31.98 -5.74 -16.34
C GLY A 71 -31.94 -7.24 -16.62
N SER A 72 -32.64 -7.66 -17.66
CA SER A 72 -32.69 -9.04 -18.16
C SER A 72 -31.32 -9.68 -18.30
N GLN A 73 -31.19 -10.94 -17.87
CA GLN A 73 -30.06 -11.80 -18.19
C GLN A 73 -29.96 -11.98 -19.70
N ALA A 74 -29.12 -11.19 -20.36
CA ALA A 74 -28.68 -11.48 -21.73
C ALA A 74 -27.64 -12.60 -21.65
N ALA A 75 -28.00 -13.78 -22.18
CA ALA A 75 -27.11 -14.92 -22.32
C ALA A 75 -25.88 -14.53 -23.16
N LEU A 76 -24.68 -14.71 -22.57
CA LEU A 76 -23.41 -14.59 -23.29
C LEU A 76 -23.24 -15.82 -24.21
N PRO A 77 -22.84 -15.67 -25.49
CA PRO A 77 -22.47 -16.81 -26.32
C PRO A 77 -21.17 -17.47 -25.80
N PRO A 78 -20.98 -18.78 -26.03
CA PRO A 78 -19.80 -19.51 -25.56
C PRO A 78 -18.51 -18.94 -26.18
N ALA A 79 -17.56 -18.57 -25.33
CA ALA A 79 -16.28 -18.01 -25.75
C ALA A 79 -15.43 -19.06 -26.49
N PRO A 80 -14.76 -18.71 -27.60
CA PRO A 80 -13.81 -19.60 -28.25
C PRO A 80 -12.56 -19.83 -27.39
N ALA A 81 -11.94 -20.99 -27.62
CA ALA A 81 -10.82 -21.54 -26.90
C ALA A 81 -9.68 -20.54 -26.61
N PHE A 82 -9.05 -20.74 -25.46
CA PHE A 82 -7.93 -19.99 -24.90
C PHE A 82 -6.83 -19.66 -25.93
N VAL A 83 -6.89 -18.46 -26.52
CA VAL A 83 -5.70 -17.81 -27.07
C VAL A 83 -5.00 -17.13 -25.89
N MET A 84 -3.91 -17.72 -25.41
CA MET A 84 -2.98 -17.05 -24.49
C MET A 84 -2.39 -15.82 -25.21
N LYS A 85 -3.09 -14.68 -25.14
CA LYS A 85 -2.49 -13.38 -25.46
C LYS A 85 -1.38 -13.16 -24.44
N ARG A 86 -0.12 -13.42 -24.85
CA ARG A 86 1.07 -12.95 -24.14
C ARG A 86 0.87 -11.45 -23.97
N ARG A 87 0.47 -11.02 -22.76
CA ARG A 87 0.40 -9.61 -22.42
C ARG A 87 1.81 -9.07 -22.62
N ALA A 88 2.00 -8.26 -23.66
CA ALA A 88 3.22 -7.49 -23.82
C ALA A 88 3.52 -6.84 -22.48
N ARG A 89 4.72 -7.08 -21.94
CA ARG A 89 5.16 -6.42 -20.70
C ARG A 89 5.12 -4.92 -21.00
N ARG A 90 4.13 -4.22 -20.44
CA ARG A 90 4.07 -2.77 -20.55
C ARG A 90 5.41 -2.22 -20.05
N PRO A 91 6.05 -1.29 -20.79
CA PRO A 91 7.28 -0.67 -20.32
C PRO A 91 7.03 -0.10 -18.91
N HIS A 92 7.91 -0.44 -17.96
CA HIS A 92 7.91 0.14 -16.62
C HIS A 92 8.39 1.59 -16.73
N GLY A 93 7.52 2.48 -17.19
CA GLY A 93 7.68 3.91 -16.91
C GLY A 93 7.51 4.15 -15.40
N PRO A 94 8.02 5.26 -14.86
CA PRO A 94 7.77 5.64 -13.48
C PRO A 94 6.26 5.85 -13.29
N HIS A 95 5.57 4.82 -12.80
CA HIS A 95 4.17 4.99 -12.42
C HIS A 95 4.11 5.90 -11.20
N PRO A 96 3.23 6.92 -11.21
CA PRO A 96 3.05 7.77 -10.06
C PRO A 96 2.73 6.90 -8.84
N LEU A 97 3.43 7.17 -7.74
CA LEU A 97 3.21 6.43 -6.51
C LEU A 97 1.78 6.74 -6.04
N ARG A 98 1.02 5.70 -5.71
CA ARG A 98 -0.34 5.84 -5.15
C ARG A 98 -0.37 5.33 -3.73
N LEU A 99 -1.27 5.88 -2.92
CA LEU A 99 -1.49 5.39 -1.57
C LEU A 99 -1.82 3.88 -1.62
N PRO A 100 -1.09 3.02 -0.88
CA PRO A 100 -1.40 1.60 -0.85
C PRO A 100 -2.70 1.39 -0.07
N LEU A 101 -3.62 0.60 -0.63
CA LEU A 101 -4.94 0.31 -0.04
C LEU A 101 -4.90 -0.59 1.20
N THR A 102 -3.80 -1.32 1.40
CA THR A 102 -3.68 -2.30 2.49
C THR A 102 -2.41 -2.04 3.31
N ASP A 103 -2.44 -2.31 4.61
CA ASP A 103 -1.32 -1.99 5.51
C ASP A 103 -0.07 -2.81 5.16
N PRO A 104 1.15 -2.26 5.07
CA PRO A 104 2.32 -3.11 4.89
C PRO A 104 2.40 -4.19 5.99
N GLU A 105 2.63 -5.44 5.59
CA GLU A 105 2.78 -6.53 6.57
C GLU A 105 3.97 -6.26 7.49
N ARG A 106 3.87 -6.70 8.75
CA ARG A 106 5.02 -6.63 9.66
C ARG A 106 6.10 -7.52 9.08
N ARG A 107 7.14 -6.92 8.50
CA ARG A 107 8.38 -7.64 8.24
C ARG A 107 8.93 -8.02 9.61
N LEU A 108 8.75 -9.28 10.01
CA LEU A 108 9.13 -9.74 11.34
C LEU A 108 10.66 -9.71 11.54
N ARG A 109 11.47 -9.51 10.49
CA ARG A 109 12.92 -9.30 10.56
C ARG A 109 13.41 -8.44 9.37
N ALA A 110 14.42 -7.60 9.60
CA ALA A 110 15.28 -7.15 8.50
C ALA A 110 15.99 -8.38 7.93
N ARG A 111 16.16 -8.45 6.60
CA ARG A 111 17.04 -9.44 5.99
C ARG A 111 18.45 -9.16 6.53
N ARG A 112 18.88 -9.93 7.54
CA ARG A 112 20.31 -10.06 7.83
C ARG A 112 20.91 -10.73 6.61
N VAL A 113 22.01 -10.17 6.10
CA VAL A 113 22.86 -10.84 5.11
C VAL A 113 23.14 -12.23 5.67
N ALA A 114 22.89 -13.25 4.86
CA ALA A 114 23.08 -14.61 5.32
C ALA A 114 24.57 -14.86 5.42
N GLU A 115 24.98 -15.63 6.42
CA GLU A 115 26.32 -16.19 6.57
C GLU A 115 26.83 -16.94 5.33
N ARG A 116 25.94 -17.24 4.36
CA ARG A 116 26.26 -17.83 3.05
C ARG A 116 26.94 -16.87 2.07
N ASP A 117 26.89 -15.56 2.35
CA ASP A 117 27.60 -14.51 1.62
C ASP A 117 28.98 -14.21 2.27
N LEU A 118 29.37 -15.00 3.29
CA LEU A 118 30.70 -15.08 3.90
C LEU A 118 31.34 -16.43 3.50
N PRO A 119 32.68 -16.54 3.43
CA PRO A 119 33.34 -17.80 3.06
C PRO A 119 32.88 -18.94 3.98
N ARG A 120 32.51 -20.08 3.38
CA ARG A 120 31.80 -21.20 4.01
C ARG A 120 32.63 -22.07 4.96
N ILE A 121 33.92 -21.81 5.10
CA ILE A 121 34.82 -22.58 5.97
C ILE A 121 35.47 -21.60 6.96
N THR A 122 34.95 -21.60 8.18
CA THR A 122 35.64 -21.00 9.34
C THR A 122 36.11 -22.16 10.23
N VAL A 123 37.41 -22.39 10.29
CA VAL A 123 38.00 -23.38 11.20
C VAL A 123 38.18 -22.69 12.57
N PRO A 124 37.48 -23.10 13.65
CA PRO A 124 37.59 -22.46 14.95
C PRO A 124 39.04 -22.48 15.47
N GLY A 125 39.59 -21.31 15.79
CA GLY A 125 41.00 -21.17 16.20
C GLY A 125 42.01 -21.01 15.06
N VAL A 126 41.58 -21.11 13.79
CA VAL A 126 42.44 -20.94 12.59
C VAL A 126 41.92 -19.84 11.66
N VAL A 127 40.60 -19.66 11.57
CA VAL A 127 39.94 -18.61 10.76
C VAL A 127 39.09 -17.73 11.67
N GLU A 128 39.51 -16.48 11.88
CA GLU A 128 38.70 -15.48 12.56
C GLU A 128 37.45 -15.19 11.71
N PRO A 129 36.22 -15.26 12.27
CA PRO A 129 35.02 -14.92 11.51
C PRO A 129 35.14 -13.51 10.96
N LEU A 130 35.07 -13.37 9.63
CA LEU A 130 34.88 -12.07 8.98
C LEU A 130 33.46 -11.60 9.32
N ARG A 131 33.27 -11.10 10.54
CA ARG A 131 32.26 -10.09 10.75
C ARG A 131 32.68 -8.96 9.81
N PRO A 132 31.79 -8.38 8.98
CA PRO A 132 32.00 -7.02 8.51
C PRO A 132 31.93 -6.12 9.76
N ARG A 133 32.97 -6.18 10.60
CA ARG A 133 33.17 -5.43 11.83
C ARG A 133 33.27 -3.93 11.51
N ASN A 134 33.49 -3.61 10.23
CA ASN A 134 33.91 -2.29 9.78
C ASN A 134 32.98 -1.68 8.73
N LEU A 135 31.73 -2.16 8.54
CA LEU A 135 30.79 -1.33 7.79
C LEU A 135 30.50 -0.10 8.67
N PRO A 136 30.89 1.13 8.25
CA PRO A 136 30.67 2.29 9.08
C PRO A 136 29.18 2.36 9.41
N LEU A 137 28.88 2.51 10.70
CA LEU A 137 27.51 2.69 11.13
C LEU A 137 26.93 3.89 10.38
N PRO A 138 25.72 3.79 9.81
CA PRO A 138 25.17 4.89 9.05
C PRO A 138 25.06 6.14 9.92
N ALA A 139 25.74 7.22 9.53
CA ALA A 139 25.81 8.43 10.34
C ALA A 139 24.49 9.23 10.23
N PRO A 140 24.14 10.01 11.26
CA PRO A 140 22.93 10.83 11.24
C PRO A 140 22.88 11.83 10.08
N GLN A 141 24.04 12.31 9.63
CA GLN A 141 24.20 13.31 8.56
C GLN A 141 24.27 12.70 7.15
N ASP A 142 24.30 11.37 7.01
CA ASP A 142 24.31 10.71 5.71
C ASP A 142 23.18 11.26 4.83
N ARG A 143 23.51 11.70 3.62
CA ARG A 143 22.52 12.15 2.64
C ARG A 143 21.78 10.94 2.10
N LEU A 144 20.45 10.96 2.19
CA LEU A 144 19.56 9.98 1.59
C LEU A 144 18.81 10.61 0.44
N ASP A 145 18.60 9.85 -0.62
CA ASP A 145 17.65 10.21 -1.67
C ASP A 145 16.25 10.33 -1.07
N ALA A 146 15.65 11.50 -1.22
CA ALA A 146 14.33 11.88 -0.72
C ALA A 146 13.24 11.78 -1.80
N THR A 147 13.58 11.40 -3.04
CA THR A 147 12.62 11.26 -4.15
C THR A 147 11.42 10.41 -3.77
N CYS A 148 11.67 9.22 -3.22
CA CYS A 148 10.61 8.31 -2.77
C CYS A 148 9.76 8.90 -1.64
N LEU A 149 10.36 9.71 -0.75
CA LEU A 149 9.61 10.37 0.32
C LEU A 149 8.67 11.45 -0.25
N VAL A 150 9.15 12.26 -1.19
CA VAL A 150 8.33 13.28 -1.87
C VAL A 150 7.17 12.64 -2.61
N LEU A 151 7.44 11.58 -3.39
CA LEU A 151 6.39 10.84 -4.10
C LEU A 151 5.34 10.25 -3.15
N ARG A 152 5.75 9.79 -1.97
CA ARG A 152 4.81 9.30 -0.95
C ARG A 152 3.95 10.40 -0.34
N ILE A 153 4.52 11.56 -0.09
CA ILE A 153 3.77 12.72 0.43
C ILE A 153 2.76 13.19 -0.63
N ARG A 154 3.16 13.30 -1.90
CA ARG A 154 2.25 13.64 -3.00
C ARG A 154 1.14 12.61 -3.17
N ALA A 155 1.49 11.31 -3.15
CA ALA A 155 0.51 10.23 -3.20
C ALA A 155 -0.51 10.28 -2.06
N LEU A 156 -0.08 10.69 -0.86
CA LEU A 156 -0.96 10.90 0.28
C LEU A 156 -1.87 12.11 0.06
N ALA A 157 -1.33 13.24 -0.40
CA ALA A 157 -2.12 14.45 -0.69
C ALA A 157 -3.19 14.16 -1.74
N SER A 158 -2.81 13.61 -2.89
CA SER A 158 -3.78 13.26 -3.95
C SER A 158 -4.84 12.26 -3.49
N ALA A 159 -4.52 11.34 -2.57
CA ALA A 159 -5.50 10.41 -2.02
C ALA A 159 -6.47 11.06 -1.02
N LEU A 160 -6.05 12.13 -0.35
CA LEU A 160 -6.91 12.93 0.52
C LEU A 160 -7.76 13.91 -0.29
N ASP A 161 -7.25 14.41 -1.41
CA ASP A 161 -8.00 15.26 -2.36
C ASP A 161 -9.07 14.45 -3.11
N ASP A 162 -8.77 13.20 -3.50
CA ASP A 162 -9.69 12.27 -4.18
C ASP A 162 -10.05 11.07 -3.29
N MET A 163 -10.69 11.37 -2.14
CA MET A 163 -11.12 10.30 -1.22
C MET A 163 -12.15 9.36 -1.85
N ASP A 164 -13.10 9.87 -2.62
CA ASP A 164 -14.16 9.07 -3.24
C ASP A 164 -13.60 8.09 -4.27
N GLY A 165 -12.64 8.53 -5.10
CA GLY A 165 -11.93 7.65 -6.03
C GLY A 165 -11.19 6.53 -5.31
N GLU A 166 -10.53 6.81 -4.19
CA GLU A 166 -9.86 5.80 -3.37
C GLU A 166 -10.85 4.85 -2.67
N VAL A 167 -12.01 5.34 -2.23
CA VAL A 167 -13.12 4.52 -1.72
C VAL A 167 -13.64 3.54 -2.77
N LEU A 168 -13.89 4.00 -4.00
CA LEU A 168 -14.32 3.14 -5.11
C LEU A 168 -13.24 2.12 -5.47
N ARG A 169 -11.98 2.54 -5.47
CA ARG A 169 -10.83 1.66 -5.70
C ARG A 169 -10.73 0.57 -4.64
N PHE A 170 -10.97 0.92 -3.37
CA PHE A 170 -11.03 -0.04 -2.26
C PHE A 170 -12.19 -1.03 -2.43
N ARG A 171 -13.38 -0.56 -2.78
CA ARG A 171 -14.55 -1.42 -3.05
C ARG A 171 -14.29 -2.43 -4.17
N ARG A 172 -13.70 -1.97 -5.28
CA ARG A 172 -13.27 -2.86 -6.38
C ARG A 172 -12.25 -3.88 -5.93
N TRP A 173 -11.31 -3.51 -5.06
CA TRP A 173 -10.37 -4.45 -4.46
C TRP A 173 -11.10 -5.49 -3.58
N LYS A 174 -12.02 -5.06 -2.69
CA LYS A 174 -12.81 -5.94 -1.81
C LYS A 174 -13.61 -6.96 -2.63
N ALA A 175 -14.33 -6.51 -3.66
CA ALA A 175 -15.12 -7.39 -4.55
C ALA A 175 -14.24 -8.42 -5.28
N ARG A 176 -13.09 -8.00 -5.81
CA ARG A 176 -12.14 -8.94 -6.45
C ARG A 176 -11.60 -9.97 -5.46
N ASN A 177 -11.32 -9.56 -4.24
CA ASN A 177 -10.79 -10.45 -3.20
C ASN A 177 -11.84 -11.47 -2.74
N ALA A 178 -13.10 -11.04 -2.58
CA ALA A 178 -14.23 -11.92 -2.28
C ALA A 178 -14.46 -12.95 -3.40
N ALA A 179 -14.45 -12.53 -4.67
CA ALA A 179 -14.57 -13.44 -5.81
C ALA A 179 -13.40 -14.44 -5.89
N ALA A 180 -12.18 -14.01 -5.59
CA ALA A 180 -11.02 -14.92 -5.53
C ALA A 180 -11.18 -15.96 -4.42
N LEU A 181 -11.64 -15.54 -3.23
CA LEU A 181 -11.90 -16.45 -2.11
C LEU A 181 -13.02 -17.46 -2.42
N ALA A 182 -14.10 -17.01 -3.06
CA ALA A 182 -15.20 -17.89 -3.48
C ALA A 182 -14.74 -18.95 -4.48
N ARG A 183 -13.89 -18.57 -5.45
CA ARG A 183 -13.28 -19.52 -6.40
C ARG A 183 -12.38 -20.54 -5.71
N SER A 184 -11.56 -20.11 -4.75
CA SER A 184 -10.72 -21.02 -3.97
C SER A 184 -11.56 -22.04 -3.19
N ARG A 185 -12.64 -21.60 -2.53
CA ARG A 185 -13.56 -22.48 -1.79
C ARG A 185 -14.25 -23.50 -2.69
N LEU A 186 -14.65 -23.10 -3.90
CA LEU A 186 -15.25 -24.02 -4.87
C LEU A 186 -14.25 -25.07 -5.37
N ALA A 187 -13.00 -24.66 -5.63
CA ALA A 187 -11.92 -25.57 -6.03
C ALA A 187 -11.58 -26.57 -4.92
N ASP A 188 -11.55 -26.13 -3.65
CA ASP A 188 -11.33 -27.01 -2.49
C ASP A 188 -12.43 -28.08 -2.37
N ARG A 189 -13.70 -27.68 -2.54
CA ARG A 189 -14.86 -28.61 -2.51
C ARG A 189 -14.80 -29.64 -3.63
N ALA A 190 -14.39 -29.23 -4.82
CA ALA A 190 -14.34 -30.08 -6.00
C ALA A 190 -13.13 -31.04 -5.99
N ARG A 191 -12.26 -31.00 -4.96
CA ARG A 191 -11.03 -31.81 -4.77
C ARG A 191 -10.14 -31.93 -6.02
N THR A 192 -10.29 -31.02 -6.97
CA THR A 192 -9.94 -31.31 -8.38
C THR A 192 -8.46 -31.11 -8.64
N THR A 193 -7.73 -30.43 -7.75
CA THR A 193 -6.27 -30.36 -7.77
C THR A 193 -5.77 -29.67 -6.50
N PRO A 194 -4.60 -30.02 -5.92
CA PRO A 194 -3.84 -29.12 -5.05
C PRO A 194 -3.20 -27.99 -5.88
N ALA A 195 -3.96 -27.37 -6.79
CA ALA A 195 -3.45 -26.36 -7.70
C ALA A 195 -3.12 -25.10 -6.90
N ARG A 196 -1.83 -24.87 -6.70
CA ARG A 196 -1.26 -23.57 -6.29
C ARG A 196 -1.79 -23.03 -4.96
N ARG A 197 -1.71 -23.83 -3.88
CA ARG A 197 -1.80 -23.32 -2.49
C ARG A 197 -0.91 -22.10 -2.20
N ARG A 198 0.07 -21.79 -3.05
CA ARG A 198 0.94 -20.59 -2.95
C ARG A 198 0.32 -19.29 -3.48
N GLN A 199 -0.75 -19.31 -4.28
CA GLN A 199 -1.41 -18.08 -4.79
C GLN A 199 -2.68 -17.69 -4.02
N ALA A 200 -3.25 -18.61 -3.21
CA ALA A 200 -4.53 -18.41 -2.52
C ALA A 200 -4.42 -17.75 -1.14
N PHE A 201 -3.22 -17.45 -0.64
CA PHE A 201 -3.04 -16.54 0.49
C PHE A 201 -3.18 -15.08 0.03
N GLY A 202 -4.28 -14.78 -0.67
CA GLY A 202 -4.76 -13.43 -0.82
C GLY A 202 -5.05 -12.90 0.58
N ARG A 203 -4.58 -11.69 0.86
CA ARG A 203 -4.71 -11.09 2.17
C ARG A 203 -6.20 -10.95 2.53
N ILE A 204 -6.62 -11.63 3.59
CA ILE A 204 -8.04 -11.72 3.99
C ILE A 204 -8.56 -10.39 4.54
N SER A 205 -7.73 -9.69 5.33
CA SER A 205 -8.08 -8.38 5.91
C SER A 205 -7.25 -7.24 5.29
N PRO A 206 -7.87 -6.10 4.96
CA PRO A 206 -7.15 -4.92 4.48
C PRO A 206 -6.23 -4.31 5.56
N LEU A 207 -6.62 -4.47 6.84
CA LEU A 207 -5.84 -4.06 7.98
C LEU A 207 -4.84 -5.14 8.37
N ARG A 208 -3.73 -4.73 8.96
CA ARG A 208 -2.78 -5.67 9.56
C ARG A 208 -3.26 -6.01 10.98
N HIS A 209 -3.14 -7.28 11.38
CA HIS A 209 -3.36 -7.69 12.76
C HIS A 209 -2.44 -6.96 13.75
N GLY A 210 -3.04 -6.50 14.85
CA GLY A 210 -2.40 -5.73 15.90
C GLY A 210 -2.26 -4.24 15.54
N ARG A 211 -1.25 -3.59 16.12
CA ARG A 211 -1.11 -2.14 16.04
C ARG A 211 -0.94 -1.61 14.60
N PRO A 212 -1.58 -0.47 14.25
CA PRO A 212 -1.40 0.19 12.97
C PRO A 212 0.07 0.49 12.64
N PRO A 213 0.45 0.46 11.35
CA PRO A 213 1.77 0.93 10.93
C PRO A 213 1.95 2.40 11.33
N GLY A 214 3.09 2.73 11.94
CA GLY A 214 3.33 4.08 12.48
C GLY A 214 2.68 4.38 13.83
N GLY A 215 1.84 3.46 14.37
CA GLY A 215 1.25 3.60 15.70
C GLY A 215 2.30 3.60 16.81
N ARG A 216 2.15 4.51 17.79
CA ARG A 216 3.03 4.66 18.96
C ARG A 216 2.26 4.58 20.27
N ARG A 217 2.93 4.14 21.35
CA ARG A 217 2.28 3.93 22.66
C ARG A 217 2.09 5.26 23.35
N LYS A 218 3.10 6.13 23.20
CA LYS A 218 3.06 7.52 23.60
C LYS A 218 3.00 8.36 22.31
N PRO A 219 1.88 9.02 22.01
CA PRO A 219 1.79 9.91 20.86
C PRO A 219 2.77 11.08 21.05
N THR A 220 3.45 11.47 19.98
CA THR A 220 4.41 12.58 19.98
C THR A 220 3.95 13.72 19.06
N HIS A 221 2.99 13.44 18.18
CA HIS A 221 2.43 14.35 17.18
C HIS A 221 0.94 14.03 17.05
N ASP A 222 0.13 15.02 16.68
CA ASP A 222 -1.34 14.90 16.58
C ASP A 222 -1.78 13.82 15.59
N VAL A 223 -0.99 13.59 14.54
CA VAL A 223 -1.19 12.51 13.56
C VAL A 223 -1.31 11.14 14.23
N HIS A 224 -0.70 10.93 15.39
CA HIS A 224 -0.84 9.68 16.13
C HIS A 224 -2.22 9.54 16.78
N SER A 225 -2.84 10.62 17.25
CA SER A 225 -4.20 10.62 17.79
C SER A 225 -5.21 10.38 16.68
N ILE A 226 -5.07 11.08 15.54
CA ILE A 226 -5.89 10.87 14.34
C ILE A 226 -5.79 9.41 13.87
N LEU A 227 -4.59 8.82 13.87
CA LEU A 227 -4.41 7.42 13.51
C LEU A 227 -5.16 6.47 14.46
N VAL A 228 -5.24 6.77 15.75
CA VAL A 228 -5.97 5.95 16.73
C VAL A 228 -7.47 5.99 16.44
N GLU A 229 -8.03 7.19 16.25
CA GLU A 229 -9.45 7.38 15.94
C GLU A 229 -9.83 6.73 14.61
N ALA A 230 -9.07 7.01 13.55
CA ALA A 230 -9.29 6.39 12.25
C ALA A 230 -9.18 4.85 12.33
N HIS A 231 -8.27 4.34 13.17
CA HIS A 231 -8.16 2.90 13.38
C HIS A 231 -9.38 2.30 14.07
N ALA A 232 -9.91 2.95 15.10
CA ALA A 232 -11.12 2.54 15.76
C ALA A 232 -12.31 2.52 14.78
N LEU A 233 -12.49 3.59 13.99
CA LEU A 233 -13.53 3.68 12.97
C LEU A 233 -13.42 2.57 11.93
N ALA A 234 -12.23 2.35 11.37
CA ALA A 234 -12.01 1.31 10.37
C ALA A 234 -12.22 -0.10 10.92
N PHE A 235 -11.89 -0.32 12.20
CA PHE A 235 -12.08 -1.59 12.87
C PHE A 235 -13.55 -1.86 13.13
N TRP A 236 -14.27 -0.88 13.68
CA TRP A 236 -15.72 -0.94 13.88
C TRP A 236 -16.46 -1.22 12.57
N ALA A 237 -16.12 -0.50 11.50
CA ALA A 237 -16.71 -0.71 10.17
C ALA A 237 -16.42 -2.09 9.56
N LEU A 238 -15.35 -2.78 9.98
CA LEU A 238 -15.03 -4.14 9.54
C LEU A 238 -15.71 -5.21 10.40
N GLU A 239 -15.93 -4.95 11.69
CA GLU A 239 -16.61 -5.86 12.63
C GLU A 239 -18.12 -5.83 12.50
N SER A 240 -18.69 -4.70 12.07
CA SER A 240 -20.10 -4.53 11.78
C SER A 240 -20.33 -4.44 10.26
N PRO A 241 -20.10 -5.51 9.47
CA PRO A 241 -20.62 -5.56 8.12
C PRO A 241 -22.14 -5.67 8.25
N ASP A 242 -22.86 -4.60 7.93
CA ASP A 242 -24.31 -4.48 8.07
C ASP A 242 -25.03 -5.82 7.89
N THR A 243 -25.42 -6.41 9.02
CA THR A 243 -26.44 -7.45 9.08
C THR A 243 -27.77 -6.71 9.18
N SER A 244 -28.31 -6.31 8.05
CA SER A 244 -29.69 -5.84 7.91
C SER A 244 -30.22 -6.32 6.57
#